data_AF-A0A2S1ESI1-F1
#
_entry.id   AF-A0A2S1ESI1-F1
#
_cell.length_a   1.000
_cell.length_b   1.000
_cell.length_c   1.000
_cell.angle_alpha   90.00
_cell.angle_beta   90.00
_cell.angle_gamma   90.00
#
_symmetry.space_group_name_H-M   'P 1'
#
loop_
_entity.id
_entity.type
_entity.pdbx_description
1 polymer ?
#
loop_
_entity_poly.entity_id
_entity_poly.type
_entity_poly.pdbx_seq_one_letter_code
_entity_poly.pdbx_strand_id
1 'polypeptide(L)'
;MSASQIAKGLDHKHIPTKRGGQWRSNTVINILRNSNYTGDMLCQKTYRDDQYHRHFNQGELTQYLIEDHHPSLVNHETFNRIQVLLKEAAQKRHIETDSHKYQHHYLFSGKIICGNCGTIFKRQTRPNKIYWACQRHLKSAKQCPIKAVPEASLEVAFCNMMNKLVYSRKFLLQPLLENLQVQANSDTHGRLNSLTELMQSGLIDKPIYVNQTAQLEQDTYKCREKVKQLHSRNTDSANSFEDVRSLLYWCQQDQELSGFDKTPFQDFVQQIVVHSSSVVFKLKCGLKLTEKLNKDVTIDDHFYRNIIRQRFNEPIKQAEYLYSIIESEGDLIG
;
A
#
# COMPACT_ATOMS: atom_id res chain seq x y z
N MET A 1 -31.02 7.66 19.18
CA MET A 1 -30.76 6.32 18.62
C MET A 1 -29.75 6.45 17.48
N SER A 2 -28.73 5.60 17.40
CA SER A 2 -27.68 5.68 16.36
C SER A 2 -27.99 4.80 15.14
N ALA A 3 -27.43 5.14 13.97
CA ALA A 3 -27.57 4.33 12.76
C ALA A 3 -27.11 2.86 12.94
N SER A 4 -26.13 2.61 13.82
CA SER A 4 -25.69 1.26 14.16
C SER A 4 -26.73 0.49 14.97
N GLN A 5 -27.43 1.17 15.90
CA GLN A 5 -28.53 0.56 16.65
C GLN A 5 -29.71 0.25 15.73
N ILE A 6 -30.02 1.15 14.79
CA ILE A 6 -31.06 0.91 13.77
C ILE A 6 -30.69 -0.31 12.91
N ALA A 7 -29.47 -0.37 12.39
CA ALA A 7 -29.00 -1.50 11.58
C ALA A 7 -29.14 -2.83 12.33
N LYS A 8 -28.66 -2.90 13.58
CA LYS A 8 -28.80 -4.10 14.44
C LYS A 8 -30.27 -4.46 14.69
N GLY A 9 -31.12 -3.47 14.91
CA GLY A 9 -32.55 -3.68 15.10
C GLY A 9 -33.24 -4.25 13.86
N LEU A 10 -32.85 -3.81 12.67
CA LEU A 10 -33.37 -4.33 11.39
C LEU A 10 -32.90 -5.77 11.15
N ASP A 11 -31.62 -6.07 11.41
CA ASP A 11 -31.08 -7.43 11.33
C ASP A 11 -31.77 -8.38 12.32
N HIS A 12 -31.99 -7.94 13.57
CA HIS A 12 -32.70 -8.73 14.59
C HIS A 12 -34.15 -9.02 14.22
N LYS A 13 -34.80 -8.11 13.46
CA LYS A 13 -36.15 -8.30 12.94
C LYS A 13 -36.18 -9.11 11.63
N HIS A 14 -35.05 -9.63 11.16
CA HIS A 14 -34.91 -10.37 9.91
C HIS A 14 -35.42 -9.59 8.67
N ILE A 15 -35.29 -8.26 8.68
CA ILE A 15 -35.68 -7.43 7.52
C ILE A 15 -34.54 -7.50 6.48
N PRO A 16 -34.79 -8.03 5.27
CA PRO A 16 -33.74 -8.19 4.28
C PRO A 16 -33.29 -6.83 3.71
N THR A 17 -32.00 -6.69 3.43
CA THR A 17 -31.52 -5.59 2.58
C THR A 17 -31.81 -5.86 1.11
N LYS A 18 -31.73 -4.85 0.24
CA LYS A 18 -31.95 -4.98 -1.22
C LYS A 18 -31.21 -6.15 -1.89
N ARG A 19 -30.03 -6.53 -1.37
CA ARG A 19 -29.20 -7.62 -1.91
C ARG A 19 -29.07 -8.81 -0.96
N GLY A 20 -29.93 -8.92 0.06
CA GLY A 20 -29.91 -10.03 1.02
C GLY A 20 -28.72 -10.07 1.98
N GLY A 21 -27.95 -8.99 2.10
CA GLY A 21 -26.85 -8.85 3.07
C GLY A 21 -27.30 -8.27 4.41
N GLN A 22 -26.37 -8.17 5.36
CA GLN A 22 -26.58 -7.55 6.67
C GLN A 22 -26.73 -6.02 6.58
N TRP A 23 -27.53 -5.44 7.47
CA TRP A 23 -27.65 -4.00 7.61
C TRP A 23 -26.35 -3.39 8.13
N ARG A 24 -25.85 -2.38 7.42
CA ARG A 24 -24.69 -1.59 7.84
C ARG A 24 -25.14 -0.18 8.20
N SER A 25 -24.48 0.42 9.18
CA SER A 25 -24.76 1.80 9.60
C SER A 25 -24.69 2.79 8.43
N ASN A 26 -23.76 2.59 7.49
CA ASN A 26 -23.64 3.44 6.31
C ASN A 26 -24.84 3.32 5.37
N THR A 27 -25.41 2.12 5.22
CA THR A 27 -26.63 1.90 4.44
C THR A 27 -27.80 2.67 5.03
N VAL A 28 -27.97 2.61 6.36
CA VAL A 28 -29.00 3.38 7.07
C VAL A 28 -28.80 4.88 6.87
N ILE A 29 -27.58 5.39 7.05
CA ILE A 29 -27.27 6.82 6.85
C ILE A 29 -27.57 7.25 5.42
N ASN A 30 -27.21 6.46 4.41
CA ASN A 30 -27.48 6.78 3.01
C ASN A 30 -28.97 6.86 2.71
N ILE A 31 -29.79 6.00 3.31
CA ILE A 31 -31.25 6.07 3.21
C ILE A 31 -31.73 7.37 3.87
N LEU A 32 -31.29 7.64 5.10
CA LEU A 32 -31.72 8.84 5.83
C LEU A 32 -31.29 10.16 5.17
N ARG A 33 -30.23 10.17 4.35
CA ARG A 33 -29.75 11.35 3.60
C ARG A 33 -30.37 11.50 2.21
N ASN A 34 -31.13 10.52 1.74
CA ASN A 34 -31.62 10.55 0.38
C ASN A 34 -32.83 11.50 0.26
N SER A 35 -32.59 12.70 -0.27
CA SER A 35 -33.64 13.69 -0.52
C SER A 35 -34.72 13.19 -1.46
N ASN A 36 -34.49 12.14 -2.26
CA ASN A 36 -35.55 11.60 -3.11
C ASN A 36 -36.79 11.18 -2.31
N TYR A 37 -36.67 10.88 -1.01
CA TYR A 37 -37.83 10.53 -0.18
C TYR A 37 -38.77 11.70 0.14
N THR A 38 -38.35 12.95 -0.10
CA THR A 38 -39.22 14.15 0.03
C THR A 38 -40.09 14.38 -1.19
N GLY A 39 -39.88 13.65 -2.29
CA GLY A 39 -40.55 13.89 -3.56
C GLY A 39 -39.68 14.68 -4.56
N ASP A 40 -38.57 15.25 -4.09
CA ASP A 40 -37.64 16.01 -4.94
C ASP A 40 -36.73 15.09 -5.76
N MET A 41 -36.23 15.60 -6.87
CA MET A 41 -35.22 14.93 -7.69
C MET A 41 -34.06 15.87 -8.00
N LEU A 42 -32.87 15.54 -7.47
CA LEU A 42 -31.63 16.21 -7.87
C LEU A 42 -30.98 15.46 -9.04
N CYS A 43 -30.95 16.11 -10.19
CA CYS A 43 -30.34 15.63 -11.42
C CYS A 43 -28.84 15.97 -11.48
N GLN A 44 -28.11 15.26 -12.33
CA GLN A 44 -26.69 15.50 -12.60
C GLN A 44 -25.77 15.43 -11.36
N LYS A 45 -26.07 14.50 -10.43
CA LYS A 45 -25.22 14.16 -9.27
C LYS A 45 -23.83 13.64 -9.66
N THR A 46 -23.64 13.21 -10.91
CA THR A 46 -22.37 12.71 -11.45
C THR A 46 -22.18 13.18 -12.87
N TYR A 47 -20.92 13.34 -13.30
CA TYR A 47 -20.56 13.62 -14.69
C TYR A 47 -19.47 12.64 -15.19
N ARG A 48 -19.14 12.69 -16.48
CA ARG A 48 -18.03 11.95 -17.08
C ARG A 48 -16.97 12.93 -17.54
N ASP A 49 -15.70 12.62 -17.29
CA ASP A 49 -14.57 13.38 -17.85
C ASP A 49 -14.27 12.95 -19.29
N ASP A 50 -13.29 13.61 -19.92
CA ASP A 50 -12.83 13.32 -21.29
C ASP A 50 -12.23 11.90 -21.44
N GLN A 51 -11.87 11.28 -20.31
CA GLN A 51 -11.37 9.91 -20.22
C GLN A 51 -12.48 8.90 -19.90
N TYR A 52 -13.75 9.33 -19.96
CA TYR A 52 -14.95 8.54 -19.68
C TYR A 52 -15.06 7.99 -18.24
N HIS A 53 -14.27 8.49 -17.29
CA HIS A 53 -14.39 8.15 -15.89
C HIS A 53 -15.56 8.91 -15.25
N ARG A 54 -16.33 8.22 -14.41
CA ARG A 54 -17.48 8.79 -13.71
C ARG A 54 -17.05 9.45 -12.41
N HIS A 55 -17.38 10.73 -12.26
CA HIS A 55 -17.08 11.53 -11.07
C HIS A 55 -18.36 12.00 -10.39
N PHE A 56 -18.29 12.25 -9.08
CA PHE A 56 -19.35 12.98 -8.40
C PHE A 56 -19.26 14.45 -8.76
N ASN A 57 -20.41 15.06 -9.05
CA ASN A 57 -20.49 16.48 -9.36
C ASN A 57 -20.54 17.27 -8.04
N GLN A 58 -19.48 18.01 -7.74
CA GLN A 58 -19.30 18.91 -6.61
C GLN A 58 -19.43 20.39 -7.01
N GLY A 59 -19.85 20.66 -8.24
CA GLY A 59 -19.99 22.01 -8.80
C GLY A 59 -19.33 22.19 -10.17
N GLU A 60 -18.71 21.15 -10.72
CA GLU A 60 -18.10 21.18 -12.05
C GLU A 60 -19.13 21.38 -13.16
N LEU A 61 -20.34 20.83 -12.99
CA LEU A 61 -21.48 21.05 -13.88
C LEU A 61 -22.70 21.50 -13.09
N THR A 62 -23.60 22.25 -13.73
CA THR A 62 -24.87 22.65 -13.13
C THR A 62 -25.67 21.42 -12.68
N GLN A 63 -26.16 21.44 -11.43
CA GLN A 63 -27.13 20.47 -10.93
C GLN A 63 -28.53 21.08 -10.99
N TYR A 64 -29.52 20.25 -11.32
CA TYR A 64 -30.91 20.69 -11.42
C TYR A 64 -31.73 20.02 -10.32
N LEU A 65 -32.34 20.82 -9.45
CA LEU A 65 -33.31 20.35 -8.47
C LEU A 65 -34.71 20.49 -9.06
N ILE A 66 -35.44 19.38 -9.13
CA ILE A 66 -36.85 19.35 -9.50
C ILE A 66 -37.63 19.05 -8.23
N GLU A 67 -38.34 20.05 -7.72
CA GLU A 67 -39.22 19.91 -6.56
C GLU A 67 -40.49 19.15 -6.95
N ASP A 68 -41.06 18.39 -6.01
CA ASP A 68 -42.33 17.65 -6.18
C ASP A 68 -42.38 16.74 -7.44
N HIS A 69 -41.23 16.21 -7.85
CA HIS A 69 -41.11 15.32 -9.02
C HIS A 69 -41.94 14.02 -8.87
N HIS A 70 -42.09 13.51 -7.65
CA HIS A 70 -42.85 12.29 -7.38
C HIS A 70 -43.47 12.31 -5.97
N PRO A 71 -44.47 11.44 -5.69
CA PRO A 71 -45.12 11.41 -4.38
C PRO A 71 -44.11 11.22 -3.24
N SER A 72 -44.13 12.15 -2.29
CA SER A 72 -43.25 12.13 -1.13
C SER A 72 -43.55 10.91 -0.24
N LEU A 73 -42.51 10.18 0.17
CA LEU A 73 -42.64 9.17 1.23
C LEU A 73 -42.58 9.79 2.62
N VAL A 74 -41.88 10.92 2.75
CA VAL A 74 -41.69 11.66 4.01
C VAL A 74 -41.77 13.15 3.71
N ASN A 75 -42.40 13.94 4.56
CA ASN A 75 -42.44 15.39 4.37
C ASN A 75 -41.07 16.06 4.62
N HIS A 76 -40.87 17.25 4.05
CA HIS A 76 -39.61 18.00 4.19
C HIS A 76 -39.27 18.32 5.64
N GLU A 77 -40.27 18.61 6.49
CA GLU A 77 -40.05 18.91 7.91
C GLU A 77 -39.35 17.73 8.64
N THR A 78 -39.88 16.52 8.47
CA THR A 78 -39.32 15.31 9.08
C THR A 78 -37.93 15.00 8.50
N PHE A 79 -37.76 15.14 7.18
CA PHE A 79 -36.48 14.93 6.53
C PHE A 79 -35.41 15.91 7.04
N ASN A 80 -35.75 17.20 7.12
CA ASN A 80 -34.85 18.25 7.59
C ASN A 80 -34.46 18.04 9.05
N ARG A 81 -35.41 17.64 9.90
CA ARG A 81 -35.14 17.29 11.30
C ARG A 81 -34.13 16.13 11.41
N ILE A 82 -34.24 15.12 10.55
CA ILE A 82 -33.27 14.02 10.49
C ILE A 82 -31.88 14.53 10.06
N GLN A 83 -31.80 15.43 9.07
CA GLN A 83 -30.52 16.00 8.63
C GLN A 83 -29.81 16.77 9.77
N VAL A 84 -30.56 17.54 10.56
CA VAL A 84 -30.04 18.25 11.73
C VAL A 84 -29.47 17.24 12.75
N LEU A 85 -30.22 16.20 13.09
CA LEU A 85 -29.75 15.16 14.02
C LEU A 85 -28.49 14.43 13.52
N LEU A 86 -28.41 14.17 12.21
CA LEU A 86 -27.21 13.57 11.59
C LEU A 86 -26.00 14.50 11.69
N LYS A 87 -26.20 15.81 11.49
CA LYS A 87 -25.15 16.83 11.59
C LYS A 87 -24.64 16.94 13.03
N GLU A 88 -25.53 17.05 14.01
CA GLU A 88 -25.16 17.09 15.43
C GLU A 88 -24.42 15.81 15.85
N ALA A 89 -24.86 14.64 15.39
CA ALA A 89 -24.21 13.37 15.69
C ALA A 89 -22.81 13.24 15.06
N ALA A 90 -22.56 13.90 13.93
CA ALA A 90 -21.23 13.97 13.31
C ALA A 90 -20.31 14.92 14.09
N GLN A 91 -20.81 16.11 14.45
CA GLN A 91 -20.07 17.11 15.24
C GLN A 91 -19.65 16.57 16.61
N LYS A 92 -20.55 15.90 17.34
CA LYS A 92 -20.23 15.25 18.63
C LYS A 92 -19.11 14.21 18.53
N ARG A 93 -18.92 13.61 17.35
CA ARG A 93 -17.88 12.60 17.11
C ARG A 93 -16.59 13.18 16.53
N HIS A 94 -16.47 14.50 16.38
CA HIS A 94 -15.33 15.16 15.75
C HIS A 94 -15.02 14.59 14.35
N ILE A 95 -16.07 14.14 13.64
CA ILE A 95 -15.93 13.62 12.28
C ILE A 95 -16.05 14.82 11.34
N GLU A 96 -14.91 15.33 10.87
CA GLU A 96 -14.89 16.25 9.74
C GLU A 96 -15.49 15.54 8.51
N THR A 97 -16.38 16.22 7.79
CA THR A 97 -17.19 15.67 6.69
C THR A 97 -16.40 15.35 5.41
N ASP A 98 -15.08 15.51 5.43
CA ASP A 98 -14.20 15.36 4.28
C ASP A 98 -13.53 13.97 4.29
N SER A 99 -14.25 12.96 3.77
CA SER A 99 -13.90 11.54 3.90
C SER A 99 -12.58 11.14 3.21
N HIS A 100 -12.09 11.93 2.25
CA HIS A 100 -10.80 11.67 1.59
C HIS A 100 -9.61 12.03 2.48
N LYS A 101 -9.77 12.94 3.44
CA LYS A 101 -8.71 13.31 4.38
C LYS A 101 -8.50 12.26 5.48
N TYR A 102 -9.55 11.53 5.86
CA TYR A 102 -9.53 10.60 7.00
C TYR A 102 -8.56 9.41 6.84
N GLN A 103 -8.26 8.97 5.62
CA GLN A 103 -7.31 7.87 5.39
C GLN A 103 -5.84 8.33 5.40
N HIS A 104 -5.56 9.61 5.12
CA HIS A 104 -4.20 10.14 4.97
C HIS A 104 -3.67 10.95 6.17
N HIS A 105 -4.50 11.24 7.19
CA HIS A 105 -4.05 12.02 8.35
C HIS A 105 -2.95 11.37 9.20
N TYR A 106 -2.86 10.03 9.20
CA TYR A 106 -1.93 9.30 10.07
C TYR A 106 -0.99 8.45 9.22
N LEU A 107 0.32 8.67 9.37
CA LEU A 107 1.39 8.07 8.54
C LEU A 107 1.32 6.54 8.43
N PHE A 108 0.87 5.88 9.49
CA PHE A 108 0.77 4.44 9.58
C PHE A 108 -0.57 3.87 9.03
N SER A 109 -1.57 4.72 8.78
CA SER A 109 -2.86 4.28 8.23
C SER A 109 -2.68 3.59 6.90
N GLY A 110 -3.23 2.39 6.76
CA GLY A 110 -3.13 1.60 5.52
C GLY A 110 -1.75 0.98 5.25
N LYS A 111 -0.69 1.40 5.95
CA LYS A 111 0.68 0.85 5.79
C LYS A 111 0.95 -0.37 6.67
N ILE A 112 0.26 -0.53 7.81
CA ILE A 112 0.50 -1.65 8.74
C ILE A 112 -0.38 -2.85 8.41
N ILE A 113 0.26 -3.99 8.13
CA ILE A 113 -0.36 -5.28 7.82
C ILE A 113 -0.06 -6.30 8.91
N CYS A 114 -1.05 -7.13 9.23
CA CYS A 114 -0.89 -8.27 10.12
C CYS A 114 -0.16 -9.43 9.42
N GLY A 115 1.02 -9.81 9.91
CA GLY A 115 1.77 -10.98 9.43
C GLY A 115 1.03 -12.31 9.61
N ASN A 116 0.12 -12.41 10.58
CA ASN A 116 -0.68 -13.62 10.82
C ASN A 116 -1.93 -13.77 9.94
N CYS A 117 -2.66 -12.69 9.65
CA CYS A 117 -3.98 -12.80 8.98
C CYS A 117 -4.14 -11.93 7.74
N GLY A 118 -3.09 -11.17 7.37
CA GLY A 118 -3.06 -10.32 6.18
C GLY A 118 -3.93 -9.06 6.26
N THR A 119 -4.75 -8.87 7.29
CA THR A 119 -5.59 -7.67 7.41
C THR A 119 -4.80 -6.46 7.93
N ILE A 120 -5.27 -5.27 7.56
CA ILE A 120 -4.71 -4.00 8.03
C ILE A 120 -4.87 -3.82 9.54
N PHE A 121 -3.97 -3.05 10.14
CA PHE A 121 -4.15 -2.52 11.48
C PHE A 121 -4.97 -1.23 11.43
N LYS A 122 -5.73 -0.99 12.51
CA LYS A 122 -6.49 0.24 12.72
C LYS A 122 -5.96 0.98 13.95
N ARG A 123 -5.87 2.31 13.84
CA ARG A 123 -5.56 3.20 14.95
C ARG A 123 -6.62 3.08 16.04
N GLN A 124 -6.20 3.03 17.29
CA GLN A 124 -7.01 2.96 18.50
C GLN A 124 -6.51 4.02 19.47
N THR A 125 -7.34 5.02 19.75
CA THR A 125 -7.03 6.06 20.73
C THR A 125 -7.35 5.54 22.12
N ARG A 126 -6.34 5.47 23.00
CA ARG A 126 -6.48 5.18 24.43
C ARG A 126 -6.05 6.43 25.23
N PRO A 127 -6.38 6.55 26.53
CA PRO A 127 -5.94 7.69 27.34
C PRO A 127 -4.43 7.91 27.21
N ASN A 128 -4.04 9.08 26.71
CA ASN A 128 -2.66 9.53 26.48
C ASN A 128 -1.78 8.62 25.60
N LYS A 129 -2.34 7.62 24.89
CA LYS A 129 -1.55 6.67 24.08
C LYS A 129 -2.30 6.22 22.84
N ILE A 130 -1.56 6.09 21.74
CA ILE A 130 -2.09 5.57 20.48
C ILE A 130 -1.58 4.14 20.28
N TYR A 131 -2.51 3.26 19.91
CA TYR A 131 -2.22 1.87 19.57
C TYR A 131 -2.71 1.55 18.17
N TRP A 132 -2.07 0.57 17.54
CA TRP A 132 -2.48 -0.02 16.28
C TRP A 132 -2.89 -1.47 16.52
N ALA A 133 -4.10 -1.84 16.12
CA ALA A 133 -4.64 -3.17 16.35
C ALA A 133 -5.13 -3.81 15.05
N CYS A 134 -4.82 -5.10 14.87
CA CYS A 134 -5.30 -5.89 13.74
C CYS A 134 -6.84 -5.84 13.62
N GLN A 135 -7.35 -5.59 12.42
CA GLN A 135 -8.79 -5.48 12.17
C GLN A 135 -9.58 -6.74 12.56
N ARG A 136 -9.05 -7.95 12.35
CA ARG A 136 -9.69 -9.19 12.80
C ARG A 136 -9.63 -9.36 14.31
N HIS A 137 -8.51 -9.00 14.94
CA HIS A 137 -8.37 -9.02 16.40
C HIS A 137 -9.39 -8.10 17.09
N LEU A 138 -9.63 -6.91 16.53
CA LEU A 138 -10.64 -5.97 17.03
C LEU A 138 -12.07 -6.52 16.94
N LYS A 139 -12.37 -7.42 16.00
CA LYS A 139 -13.66 -8.10 15.94
C LYS A 139 -13.76 -9.21 16.98
N SER A 140 -12.70 -9.99 17.14
CA SER A 140 -12.59 -11.03 18.16
C SER A 140 -11.13 -11.47 18.31
N ALA A 141 -10.65 -11.57 19.54
CA ALA A 141 -9.31 -12.08 19.85
C ALA A 141 -9.10 -13.52 19.34
N LYS A 142 -10.17 -14.30 19.14
CA LYS A 142 -10.11 -15.65 18.56
C LYS A 142 -9.78 -15.64 17.05
N GLN A 143 -10.10 -14.56 16.34
CA GLN A 143 -9.89 -14.47 14.88
C GLN A 143 -8.46 -14.09 14.51
N CYS A 144 -7.70 -13.49 15.44
CA CYS A 144 -6.28 -13.22 15.25
C CYS A 144 -5.60 -13.03 16.62
N PRO A 145 -4.52 -13.75 16.92
CA PRO A 145 -3.84 -13.65 18.22
C PRO A 145 -2.92 -12.43 18.35
N ILE A 146 -2.64 -11.73 17.25
CA ILE A 146 -1.71 -10.59 17.23
C ILE A 146 -2.29 -9.42 18.05
N LYS A 147 -1.56 -9.06 19.12
CA LYS A 147 -1.93 -7.97 20.04
C LYS A 147 -1.72 -6.60 19.42
N ALA A 148 -2.38 -5.61 20.01
CA ALA A 148 -2.18 -4.21 19.63
C ALA A 148 -0.76 -3.73 19.94
N VAL A 149 -0.17 -2.95 19.04
CA VAL A 149 1.18 -2.40 19.15
C VAL A 149 1.10 -0.89 19.41
N PRO A 150 1.83 -0.32 20.38
CA PRO A 150 1.90 1.13 20.57
C PRO A 150 2.49 1.85 19.34
N GLU A 151 1.99 3.04 19.01
CA GLU A 151 2.54 3.88 17.93
C GLU A 151 4.02 4.20 18.19
N ALA A 152 4.36 4.59 19.42
CA ALA A 152 5.74 4.85 19.84
C ALA A 152 6.70 3.67 19.64
N SER A 153 6.23 2.42 19.79
CA SER A 153 7.07 1.24 19.54
C SER A 153 7.40 1.06 18.06
N LEU A 154 6.49 1.44 17.16
CA LEU A 154 6.73 1.41 15.71
C LEU A 154 7.68 2.53 15.28
N GLU A 155 7.53 3.71 15.88
CA GLU A 155 8.41 4.86 15.69
C GLU A 155 9.85 4.56 16.10
N VAL A 156 10.06 3.99 17.30
CA VAL A 156 11.39 3.57 17.77
C VAL A 156 11.97 2.45 16.89
N ALA A 157 11.16 1.45 16.51
CA ALA A 157 11.60 0.40 15.60
C ALA A 157 12.05 0.97 14.23
N PHE A 158 11.34 1.98 13.71
CA PHE A 158 11.74 2.66 12.48
C PHE A 158 13.08 3.38 12.64
N CYS A 159 13.27 4.16 13.71
CA CYS A 159 14.53 4.87 13.96
C CYS A 159 15.71 3.89 14.07
N ASN A 160 15.53 2.79 14.82
CA ASN A 160 16.53 1.74 14.95
C ASN A 160 16.90 1.11 13.60
N MET A 161 15.91 0.82 12.75
CA MET A 161 16.13 0.25 11.41
C MET A 161 16.91 1.24 10.52
N MET A 162 16.53 2.51 10.50
CA MET A 162 17.24 3.54 9.73
C MET A 162 18.66 3.75 10.23
N ASN A 163 18.88 3.83 11.55
CA ASN A 163 20.21 3.98 12.11
C ASN A 163 21.10 2.78 11.75
N LYS A 164 20.60 1.54 11.85
CA LYS A 164 21.33 0.34 11.37
C LYS A 164 21.68 0.42 9.89
N LEU A 165 20.77 0.92 9.05
CA LEU A 165 21.01 1.13 7.62
C LEU A 165 22.13 2.14 7.38
N VAL A 166 22.16 3.26 8.10
CA VAL A 166 23.24 4.25 8.01
C VAL A 166 24.59 3.58 8.25
N TYR A 167 24.71 2.71 9.27
CA TYR A 167 25.95 1.97 9.56
C TYR A 167 26.30 0.90 8.53
N SER A 168 25.31 0.17 8.03
CA SER A 168 25.51 -0.97 7.12
C SER A 168 25.51 -0.57 5.64
N ARG A 169 25.35 0.72 5.32
CA ARG A 169 25.20 1.23 3.94
C ARG A 169 26.28 0.75 2.97
N LYS A 170 27.54 0.69 3.42
CA LYS A 170 28.68 0.25 2.59
C LYS A 170 28.59 -1.24 2.21
N PHE A 171 27.97 -2.05 3.05
CA PHE A 171 27.91 -3.50 2.87
C PHE A 171 26.58 -3.99 2.28
N LEU A 172 25.50 -3.22 2.44
CA LEU A 172 24.17 -3.58 1.95
C LEU A 172 23.73 -2.77 0.74
N LEU A 173 23.83 -1.44 0.80
CA LEU A 173 23.26 -0.57 -0.23
C LEU A 173 24.18 -0.43 -1.46
N GLN A 174 25.50 -0.39 -1.27
CA GLN A 174 26.45 -0.33 -2.39
C GLN A 174 26.39 -1.58 -3.28
N PRO A 175 26.48 -2.83 -2.77
CA PRO A 175 26.38 -4.02 -3.62
C PRO A 175 25.02 -4.17 -4.29
N LEU A 176 23.94 -3.76 -3.61
CA LEU A 176 22.59 -3.79 -4.18
C LEU A 176 22.48 -2.82 -5.38
N LEU A 177 23.03 -1.60 -5.25
CA LEU A 177 23.06 -0.63 -6.32
C LEU A 177 23.86 -1.13 -7.54
N GLU A 178 25.03 -1.72 -7.31
CA GLU A 178 25.88 -2.31 -8.36
C GLU A 178 25.16 -3.46 -9.09
N ASN A 179 24.48 -4.35 -8.35
CA ASN A 179 23.70 -5.43 -8.95
C ASN A 179 22.55 -4.92 -9.83
N LEU A 180 21.84 -3.87 -9.39
CA LEU A 180 20.77 -3.26 -10.19
C LEU A 180 21.32 -2.60 -11.47
N GLN A 181 22.52 -2.00 -11.42
CA GLN A 181 23.18 -1.43 -12.61
C GLN A 181 23.57 -2.51 -13.63
N VAL A 182 24.10 -3.64 -13.17
CA VAL A 182 24.48 -4.76 -14.05
C VAL A 182 23.26 -5.36 -14.72
N GLN A 183 22.16 -5.55 -13.98
CA GLN A 183 20.89 -6.06 -14.52
C GLN A 183 20.25 -5.12 -15.54
N ALA A 184 20.45 -3.80 -15.43
CA ALA A 184 19.94 -2.83 -16.40
C ALA A 184 20.71 -2.85 -17.73
N ASN A 185 21.97 -3.29 -17.74
CA ASN A 185 22.88 -3.20 -18.88
C ASN A 185 23.04 -4.50 -19.70
N SER A 186 22.55 -5.65 -19.23
CA SER A 186 22.85 -6.97 -19.83
C SER A 186 21.99 -7.37 -21.05
N ASP A 187 20.92 -6.64 -21.39
CA ASP A 187 19.83 -7.21 -22.20
C ASP A 187 19.63 -6.65 -23.63
N THR A 188 20.48 -5.75 -24.15
CA THR A 188 20.04 -4.91 -25.29
C THR A 188 20.65 -5.10 -26.69
N HIS A 189 21.77 -5.79 -26.97
CA HIS A 189 22.42 -5.55 -28.30
C HIS A 189 22.99 -6.71 -29.16
N GLY A 190 22.89 -7.98 -28.78
CA GLY A 190 23.65 -9.04 -29.48
C GLY A 190 23.06 -9.64 -30.77
N ARG A 191 21.73 -9.69 -30.96
CA ARG A 191 21.11 -10.65 -31.92
C ARG A 191 20.43 -10.05 -33.15
N LEU A 192 20.25 -8.73 -33.21
CA LEU A 192 19.45 -8.07 -34.26
C LEU A 192 20.24 -7.78 -35.54
N ASN A 193 21.55 -7.54 -35.42
CA ASN A 193 22.40 -7.12 -36.55
C ASN A 193 22.71 -8.25 -37.54
N SER A 194 22.75 -9.51 -37.09
CA SER A 194 23.11 -10.66 -37.93
C SER A 194 22.02 -11.09 -38.90
N LEU A 195 20.75 -10.76 -38.61
CA LEU A 195 19.60 -11.17 -39.43
C LEU A 195 19.34 -10.22 -40.60
N THR A 196 19.68 -8.94 -40.46
CA THR A 196 19.57 -7.95 -41.54
C THR A 196 20.58 -8.17 -42.67
N GLU A 197 21.76 -8.71 -42.36
CA GLU A 197 22.80 -9.04 -43.35
C GLU A 197 22.42 -10.22 -44.25
N LEU A 198 21.68 -11.21 -43.72
CA LEU A 198 21.29 -12.41 -44.47
C LEU A 198 20.10 -12.17 -45.42
N MET A 199 19.33 -11.10 -45.22
CA MET A 199 18.24 -10.72 -46.13
C MET A 199 18.75 -9.97 -47.37
N GLN A 200 19.83 -9.20 -47.23
CA GLN A 200 20.43 -8.45 -48.34
C GLN A 200 21.20 -9.34 -49.33
N SER A 201 21.53 -10.59 -48.94
CA SER A 201 22.28 -11.53 -49.77
C SER A 201 21.42 -12.39 -50.71
N GLY A 202 20.09 -12.23 -50.73
CA GLY A 202 19.21 -12.76 -51.79
C GLY A 202 19.07 -14.29 -51.85
N LEU A 203 19.33 -15.00 -50.75
CA LEU A 203 19.46 -16.47 -50.71
C LEU A 203 18.17 -17.27 -50.40
N ILE A 204 16.99 -16.64 -50.32
CA ILE A 204 15.76 -17.31 -49.82
C ILE A 204 14.57 -17.15 -50.77
N ASP A 205 13.90 -18.27 -51.06
CA ASP A 205 12.84 -18.40 -52.07
C ASP A 205 11.42 -18.12 -51.54
N LYS A 206 10.49 -17.70 -52.41
CA LYS A 206 9.19 -17.06 -52.03
C LYS A 206 8.23 -17.91 -51.17
N PRO A 207 8.13 -19.24 -51.29
CA PRO A 207 7.31 -20.07 -50.39
C PRO A 207 7.96 -20.28 -49.02
N ILE A 208 9.29 -20.35 -48.97
CA ILE A 208 10.06 -20.37 -47.72
C ILE A 208 9.88 -19.03 -47.02
N TYR A 209 9.87 -17.93 -47.78
CA TYR A 209 9.55 -16.61 -47.26
C TYR A 209 8.15 -16.56 -46.65
N VAL A 210 7.09 -17.06 -47.28
CA VAL A 210 5.72 -17.02 -46.69
C VAL A 210 5.63 -17.81 -45.37
N ASN A 211 6.15 -19.04 -45.32
CA ASN A 211 6.16 -19.81 -44.08
C ASN A 211 7.06 -19.19 -43.01
N GLN A 212 8.23 -18.68 -43.39
CA GLN A 212 9.09 -17.94 -42.48
C GLN A 212 8.44 -16.64 -42.03
N THR A 213 7.68 -15.92 -42.87
CA THR A 213 6.97 -14.69 -42.47
C THR A 213 5.86 -14.98 -41.48
N ALA A 214 5.09 -16.06 -41.63
CA ALA A 214 4.09 -16.45 -40.64
C ALA A 214 4.76 -16.86 -39.31
N GLN A 215 5.88 -17.57 -39.36
CA GLN A 215 6.65 -17.94 -38.17
C GLN A 215 7.32 -16.71 -37.52
N LEU A 216 7.82 -15.78 -38.33
CA LEU A 216 8.35 -14.48 -37.91
C LEU A 216 7.24 -13.57 -37.36
N GLU A 217 6.01 -13.63 -37.83
CA GLU A 217 4.87 -12.91 -37.25
C GLU A 217 4.52 -13.46 -35.87
N GLN A 218 4.53 -14.78 -35.71
CA GLN A 218 4.34 -15.40 -34.41
C GLN A 218 5.48 -15.08 -33.44
N ASP A 219 6.72 -15.06 -33.94
CA ASP A 219 7.90 -14.74 -33.13
C ASP A 219 8.02 -13.23 -32.85
N THR A 220 7.57 -12.35 -33.75
CA THR A 220 7.45 -10.91 -33.48
C THR A 220 6.36 -10.61 -32.48
N TYR A 221 5.25 -11.36 -32.47
CA TYR A 221 4.25 -11.28 -31.41
C TYR A 221 4.84 -11.70 -30.06
N LYS A 222 5.53 -12.84 -30.01
CA LYS A 222 6.24 -13.31 -28.79
C LYS A 222 7.33 -12.34 -28.34
N CYS A 223 8.07 -11.75 -29.28
CA CYS A 223 9.07 -10.73 -29.01
C CYS A 223 8.44 -9.43 -28.51
N ARG A 224 7.30 -8.98 -29.07
CA ARG A 224 6.57 -7.82 -28.56
C ARG A 224 6.06 -8.04 -27.13
N GLU A 225 5.57 -9.23 -26.82
CA GLU A 225 5.19 -9.61 -25.46
C GLU A 225 6.42 -9.61 -24.52
N LYS A 226 7.54 -10.21 -24.94
CA LYS A 226 8.80 -10.13 -24.19
C LYS A 226 9.29 -8.70 -24.01
N VAL A 227 9.21 -7.86 -25.04
CA VAL A 227 9.59 -6.44 -24.99
C VAL A 227 8.69 -5.66 -24.03
N LYS A 228 7.38 -5.92 -24.00
CA LYS A 228 6.48 -5.32 -22.99
C LYS A 228 6.84 -5.76 -21.57
N GLN A 229 7.14 -7.05 -21.37
CA GLN A 229 7.58 -7.58 -20.08
C GLN A 229 8.95 -7.03 -19.66
N LEU A 230 9.87 -6.86 -20.60
CA LEU A 230 11.17 -6.25 -20.38
C LEU A 230 11.02 -4.75 -20.08
N HIS A 231 10.12 -4.03 -20.75
CA HIS A 231 9.86 -2.62 -20.44
C HIS A 231 9.22 -2.44 -19.06
N SER A 232 8.27 -3.31 -18.66
CA SER A 232 7.72 -3.26 -17.29
C SER A 232 8.79 -3.58 -16.26
N ARG A 233 9.60 -4.63 -16.48
CA ARG A 233 10.73 -4.99 -15.60
C ARG A 233 11.81 -3.91 -15.55
N ASN A 234 12.12 -3.26 -16.66
CA ASN A 234 13.08 -2.15 -16.73
C ASN A 234 12.52 -0.91 -16.02
N THR A 235 11.21 -0.67 -16.09
CA THR A 235 10.57 0.43 -15.35
C THR A 235 10.60 0.15 -13.84
N ASP A 236 10.29 -1.07 -13.42
CA ASP A 236 10.36 -1.50 -12.01
C ASP A 236 11.80 -1.50 -11.49
N SER A 237 12.76 -1.92 -12.31
CA SER A 237 14.20 -1.90 -12.01
C SER A 237 14.74 -0.47 -11.94
N ALA A 238 14.35 0.41 -12.86
CA ALA A 238 14.73 1.83 -12.84
C ALA A 238 14.16 2.56 -11.62
N ASN A 239 12.90 2.29 -11.25
CA ASN A 239 12.30 2.82 -10.03
C ASN A 239 13.02 2.30 -8.78
N SER A 240 13.31 0.99 -8.72
CA SER A 240 14.06 0.38 -7.62
C SER A 240 15.47 0.97 -7.51
N PHE A 241 16.15 1.23 -8.63
CA PHE A 241 17.46 1.86 -8.67
C PHE A 241 17.42 3.28 -8.09
N GLU A 242 16.45 4.10 -8.49
CA GLU A 242 16.29 5.45 -7.96
C GLU A 242 15.95 5.45 -6.47
N ASP A 243 15.11 4.51 -6.02
CA ASP A 243 14.77 4.34 -4.60
C ASP A 243 16.00 3.94 -3.76
N VAL A 244 16.84 3.02 -4.25
CA VAL A 244 18.10 2.63 -3.58
C VAL A 244 19.08 3.80 -3.54
N ARG A 245 19.21 4.54 -4.65
CA ARG A 245 20.09 5.72 -4.74
C ARG A 245 19.67 6.81 -3.75
N SER A 246 18.38 7.10 -3.69
CA SER A 246 17.81 8.08 -2.77
C SER A 246 18.04 7.68 -1.31
N LEU A 247 17.83 6.40 -0.97
CA LEU A 247 18.10 5.88 0.37
C LEU A 247 19.60 5.95 0.72
N LEU A 248 20.49 5.60 -0.23
CA LEU A 248 21.93 5.67 -0.03
C LEU A 248 22.39 7.11 0.22
N TYR A 249 21.90 8.06 -0.59
CA TYR A 249 22.22 9.48 -0.42
C TYR A 249 21.80 9.99 0.96
N TRP A 250 20.60 9.63 1.42
CA TRP A 250 20.14 9.96 2.77
C TRP A 250 21.07 9.36 3.84
N CYS A 251 21.44 8.08 3.71
CA CYS A 251 22.35 7.42 4.65
C CYS A 251 23.78 7.98 4.65
N GLN A 252 24.21 8.67 3.58
CA GLN A 252 25.53 9.30 3.50
C GLN A 252 25.64 10.60 4.28
N GLN A 253 24.52 11.24 4.61
CA GLN A 253 24.52 12.47 5.41
C GLN A 253 24.88 12.23 6.89
N ASP A 254 25.13 10.98 7.29
CA ASP A 254 25.51 10.54 8.65
C ASP A 254 24.62 11.11 9.76
N GLN A 255 23.35 11.38 9.43
CA GLN A 255 22.34 11.82 10.38
C GLN A 255 21.77 10.61 11.13
N GLU A 256 22.00 10.56 12.44
CA GLU A 256 21.33 9.60 13.32
C GLU A 256 19.95 10.13 13.71
N LEU A 257 18.93 9.28 13.59
CA LEU A 257 17.59 9.60 14.07
C LEU A 257 17.54 9.41 15.58
N SER A 258 17.55 10.53 16.31
CA SER A 258 17.28 10.60 17.75
C SER A 258 15.79 10.61 18.08
N GLY A 259 14.94 10.64 17.06
CA GLY A 259 13.48 10.63 17.16
C GLY A 259 12.84 10.33 15.81
N PHE A 260 11.55 10.03 15.82
CA PHE A 260 10.81 9.70 14.61
C PHE A 260 10.60 10.94 13.73
N ASP A 261 11.10 10.86 12.49
CA ASP A 261 10.84 11.84 11.45
C ASP A 261 9.90 11.27 10.38
N LYS A 262 8.89 12.06 10.04
CA LYS A 262 7.84 11.73 9.08
C LYS A 262 8.37 11.66 7.64
N THR A 263 9.34 12.51 7.32
CA THR A 263 9.87 12.70 5.97
C THR A 263 10.56 11.43 5.45
N PRO A 264 11.63 10.91 6.10
CA PRO A 264 12.28 9.68 5.66
C PRO A 264 11.33 8.47 5.73
N PHE A 265 10.36 8.48 6.65
CA PHE A 265 9.34 7.43 6.72
C PHE A 265 8.45 7.41 5.46
N GLN A 266 8.00 8.58 4.99
CA GLN A 266 7.19 8.68 3.77
C GLN A 266 8.00 8.36 2.52
N ASP A 267 9.26 8.76 2.51
CA ASP A 267 10.16 8.59 1.37
C ASP A 267 10.57 7.13 1.18
N PHE A 268 10.91 6.42 2.25
CA PHE A 268 11.51 5.09 2.14
C PHE A 268 10.59 3.93 2.49
N VAL A 269 9.57 4.11 3.34
CA VAL A 269 8.73 2.99 3.80
C VAL A 269 7.49 2.80 2.93
N GLN A 270 7.40 1.63 2.29
CA GLN A 270 6.22 1.20 1.54
C GLN A 270 5.16 0.59 2.45
N GLN A 271 5.55 -0.35 3.31
CA GLN A 271 4.61 -1.13 4.15
C GLN A 271 5.30 -1.65 5.41
N ILE A 272 4.54 -1.88 6.47
CA ILE A 272 5.01 -2.48 7.73
C ILE A 272 4.24 -3.78 7.96
N VAL A 273 4.93 -4.89 8.22
CA VAL A 273 4.31 -6.17 8.56
C VAL A 273 4.58 -6.48 10.03
N VAL A 274 3.52 -6.59 10.83
CA VAL A 274 3.62 -6.84 12.28
C VAL A 274 3.39 -8.32 12.58
N HIS A 275 4.35 -8.91 13.29
CA HIS A 275 4.29 -10.24 13.87
C HIS A 275 4.16 -10.14 15.40
N SER A 276 4.13 -11.28 16.11
CA SER A 276 3.88 -11.32 17.56
C SER A 276 4.91 -10.57 18.40
N SER A 277 6.18 -10.55 17.95
CA SER A 277 7.31 -9.95 18.68
C SER A 277 8.22 -9.09 17.79
N SER A 278 7.92 -8.98 16.50
CA SER A 278 8.75 -8.27 15.53
C SER A 278 7.91 -7.52 14.50
N VAL A 279 8.55 -6.59 13.83
CA VAL A 279 8.03 -5.81 12.71
C VAL A 279 9.00 -5.97 11.54
N VAL A 280 8.47 -6.16 10.34
CA VAL A 280 9.23 -6.12 9.09
C VAL A 280 8.86 -4.85 8.34
N PHE A 281 9.82 -3.97 8.12
CA PHE A 281 9.69 -2.82 7.24
C PHE A 281 9.98 -3.24 5.81
N LYS A 282 9.01 -3.08 4.92
CA LYS A 282 9.20 -3.18 3.47
C LYS A 282 9.46 -1.77 2.93
N LEU A 283 10.66 -1.58 2.41
CA LEU A 283 11.08 -0.31 1.83
C LEU A 283 10.67 -0.24 0.35
N LYS A 284 10.55 0.96 -0.21
CA LYS A 284 10.20 1.16 -1.63
C LYS A 284 11.25 0.54 -2.57
N CYS A 285 12.52 0.59 -2.16
CA CYS A 285 13.64 -0.09 -2.81
C CYS A 285 13.61 -1.63 -2.75
N GLY A 286 12.55 -2.25 -2.21
CA GLY A 286 12.38 -3.70 -2.16
C GLY A 286 13.00 -4.39 -0.93
N LEU A 287 13.83 -3.70 -0.16
CA LEU A 287 14.44 -4.24 1.07
C LEU A 287 13.37 -4.58 2.13
N LYS A 288 13.58 -5.71 2.81
CA LYS A 288 12.75 -6.16 3.93
C LYS A 288 13.61 -6.26 5.19
N LEU A 289 13.39 -5.37 6.14
CA LEU A 289 14.24 -5.24 7.33
C LEU A 289 13.42 -5.53 8.59
N THR A 290 13.92 -6.45 9.41
CA THR A 290 13.19 -6.93 10.59
C THR A 290 13.73 -6.29 11.86
N GLU A 291 12.82 -5.75 12.67
CA GLU A 291 13.08 -5.17 13.98
C GLU A 291 12.28 -5.86 15.07
N LYS A 292 12.86 -5.94 16.28
CA LYS A 292 12.15 -6.42 17.46
C LYS A 292 11.29 -5.31 18.03
N LEU A 293 10.09 -5.65 18.47
CA LEU A 293 9.22 -4.73 19.21
C LEU A 293 9.65 -4.72 20.68
N ASN A 294 10.48 -3.74 21.05
CA ASN A 294 10.85 -3.53 22.45
C ASN A 294 9.66 -2.91 23.21
N LYS A 295 9.48 -3.35 24.46
CA LYS A 295 8.50 -2.74 25.39
C LYS A 295 9.02 -1.42 25.92
N ASP A 296 10.33 -1.27 26.01
CA ASP A 296 11.01 -0.06 26.44
C ASP A 296 11.17 0.88 25.22
N VAL A 297 10.60 2.08 25.34
CA VAL A 297 10.57 3.11 24.28
C VAL A 297 11.86 3.91 24.35
N THR A 298 12.98 3.25 24.05
CA THR A 298 14.29 3.90 23.97
C THR A 298 14.91 3.58 22.63
N ILE A 299 15.37 4.63 21.93
CA ILE A 299 16.22 4.48 20.76
C ILE A 299 17.58 4.01 21.27
N ASP A 300 18.09 2.94 20.67
CA ASP A 300 19.29 2.29 21.18
C ASP A 300 20.54 3.01 20.66
N ASP A 301 21.01 4.00 21.42
CA ASP A 301 22.10 4.91 21.01
C ASP A 301 23.47 4.22 20.86
N HIS A 302 23.68 3.01 21.39
CA HIS A 302 25.03 2.43 21.49
C HIS A 302 25.14 0.94 21.13
N PHE A 303 24.04 0.17 21.09
CA PHE A 303 24.10 -1.27 20.85
C PHE A 303 24.59 -1.63 19.44
N TYR A 304 24.16 -0.89 18.43
CA TYR A 304 24.51 -1.22 17.03
C TYR A 304 25.98 -0.99 16.73
N ARG A 305 26.61 0.05 17.28
CA ARG A 305 28.05 0.28 17.12
C ARG A 305 28.87 -0.89 17.67
N ASN A 306 28.52 -1.42 18.84
CA ASN A 306 29.28 -2.51 19.47
C ASN A 306 29.02 -3.87 18.84
N ILE A 307 27.77 -4.21 18.51
CA ILE A 307 27.45 -5.47 17.83
C ILE A 307 28.01 -5.51 16.41
N ILE A 308 27.93 -4.40 15.66
CA ILE A 308 28.45 -4.35 14.29
C ILE A 308 29.99 -4.34 14.32
N ARG A 309 30.64 -3.60 15.23
CA ARG A 309 32.10 -3.66 15.41
C ARG A 309 32.60 -5.05 15.82
N GLN A 310 31.87 -5.78 16.67
CA GLN A 310 32.24 -7.14 17.08
C GLN A 310 31.93 -8.21 16.03
N ARG A 311 30.86 -8.07 15.24
CA ARG A 311 30.44 -9.10 14.25
C ARG A 311 31.11 -8.99 12.89
N PHE A 312 31.54 -7.80 12.46
CA PHE A 312 31.98 -7.58 11.08
C PHE A 312 33.49 -7.31 10.92
N ASN A 313 34.30 -7.48 11.97
CA ASN A 313 35.77 -7.35 11.90
C ASN A 313 36.54 -8.67 11.69
N GLU A 314 35.86 -9.82 11.65
CA GLU A 314 36.52 -11.11 11.39
C GLU A 314 36.07 -11.69 10.03
N PRO A 315 36.97 -11.76 9.03
CA PRO A 315 36.67 -12.27 7.69
C PRO A 315 36.05 -13.68 7.68
N ILE A 316 36.38 -14.51 8.67
CA ILE A 316 35.90 -15.89 8.80
C ILE A 316 34.40 -15.91 9.17
N LYS A 317 33.96 -15.05 10.08
CA LYS A 317 32.53 -14.94 10.45
C LYS A 317 31.69 -14.32 9.34
N GLN A 318 32.29 -13.52 8.46
CA GLN A 318 31.63 -13.02 7.24
C GLN A 318 31.38 -14.15 6.24
N ALA A 319 32.32 -15.08 6.07
CA ALA A 319 32.13 -16.26 5.23
C ALA A 319 31.06 -17.20 5.80
N GLU A 320 31.08 -17.50 7.10
CA GLU A 320 30.06 -18.35 7.75
C GLU A 320 28.63 -17.78 7.61
N TYR A 321 28.46 -16.46 7.73
CA TYR A 321 27.16 -15.82 7.51
C TYR A 321 26.69 -15.89 6.06
N LEU A 322 27.58 -15.64 5.08
CA LEU A 322 27.27 -15.78 3.66
C LEU A 322 26.86 -17.22 3.31
N TYR A 323 27.53 -18.23 3.88
CA TYR A 323 27.15 -19.63 3.73
C TYR A 323 25.78 -19.93 4.34
N SER A 324 25.45 -19.40 5.53
CA SER A 324 24.13 -19.58 6.14
C SER A 324 22.97 -18.94 5.36
N ILE A 325 23.23 -17.86 4.61
CA ILE A 325 22.24 -17.24 3.72
C ILE A 325 22.00 -18.16 2.51
N ILE A 326 23.08 -18.70 1.93
CA ILE A 326 23.02 -19.58 0.76
C ILE A 326 22.33 -20.91 1.10
N GLU A 327 22.57 -21.50 2.27
CA GLU A 327 21.88 -22.73 2.69
C GLU A 327 20.38 -22.48 2.99
N SER A 328 20.00 -21.28 3.45
CA SER A 328 18.59 -20.96 3.71
C SER A 328 17.75 -20.68 2.45
N GLU A 329 18.40 -20.47 1.29
CA GLU A 329 17.74 -20.32 -0.01
C GLU A 329 17.75 -21.60 -0.86
N GLY A 330 18.47 -22.66 -0.42
CA GLY A 330 18.53 -23.96 -1.09
C GLY A 330 17.32 -24.89 -0.88
N ASP A 331 16.50 -24.65 0.15
CA ASP A 331 15.35 -25.51 0.49
C ASP A 331 13.99 -25.00 -0.02
N LEU A 332 13.98 -24.06 -0.98
CA LEU A 332 12.75 -23.57 -1.64
C LEU A 332 12.67 -23.92 -3.14
N ILE A 333 13.57 -24.78 -3.63
CA ILE A 333 13.42 -25.46 -4.93
C ILE A 333 13.60 -26.96 -4.69
N GLY A 334 12.60 -27.56 -4.07
CA GLY A 334 12.35 -28.99 -3.94
C GLY A 334 10.85 -29.23 -3.93
#